data_AF-A0A7R9ZA67-F1
#
_entry.id   AF-A0A7R9ZA67-F1
#
_cell.length_a   1.000
_cell.length_b   1.000
_cell.length_c   1.000
_cell.angle_alpha   90.00
_cell.angle_beta   90.00
_cell.angle_gamma   90.00
#
_symmetry.space_group_name_H-M   'P 1'
#
loop_
_entity.id
_entity.type
_entity.pdbx_description
1 polymer ?
#
loop_
_entity_poly.entity_id
_entity_poly.type
_entity_poly.pdbx_seq_one_letter_code
_entity_poly.pdbx_strand_id
1 'polypeptide(L)'
;DDIDDCIRSQYETDLADLESVELYGATSMLYELDQLANMFRRGRLHLAPKYQRGYVWDVARASRLIVTALCNRFVPGIVLHEKKKGNYDVVDGKQRVTTLLAFYLYGEDR
;
A
#
# COMPACT_ATOMS: atom_id res chain seq x y z
N ASP A 1 -18.84 37.78 -26.07
CA ASP A 1 -18.77 36.32 -25.86
C ASP A 1 -18.36 36.00 -24.44
N ASP A 2 -19.20 36.38 -23.47
CA ASP A 2 -18.93 36.27 -22.02
C ASP A 2 -18.82 34.82 -21.51
N ILE A 3 -19.16 33.86 -22.37
CA ILE A 3 -19.09 32.42 -22.09
C ILE A 3 -17.63 31.95 -22.10
N ASP A 4 -16.78 32.47 -22.99
CA ASP A 4 -15.38 32.04 -23.11
C ASP A 4 -14.50 32.52 -21.95
N ASP A 5 -14.78 33.69 -21.38
CA ASP A 5 -14.04 34.21 -20.21
C ASP A 5 -14.42 33.47 -18.91
N CYS A 6 -15.69 33.08 -18.76
CA CYS A 6 -16.14 32.25 -17.63
C CYS A 6 -15.48 30.86 -17.66
N ILE A 7 -15.43 30.25 -18.83
CA ILE A 7 -14.78 28.95 -19.03
C ILE A 7 -13.27 29.05 -18.76
N ARG A 8 -12.59 30.09 -19.27
CA ARG A 8 -11.16 30.31 -19.03
C ARG A 8 -10.84 30.53 -17.55
N SER A 9 -11.66 31.33 -16.86
CA SER A 9 -11.53 31.55 -15.42
C SER A 9 -11.77 30.27 -14.60
N GLN A 10 -12.73 29.44 -15.00
CA GLN A 10 -12.98 28.15 -14.36
C GLN A 10 -11.77 27.21 -14.55
N TYR A 11 -11.20 27.12 -15.76
CA TYR A 11 -10.01 26.31 -15.99
C TYR A 11 -8.78 26.82 -15.25
N GLU A 12 -8.57 28.14 -15.16
CA GLU A 12 -7.46 28.71 -14.40
C GLU A 12 -7.61 28.45 -12.90
N THR A 13 -8.84 28.47 -12.38
CA THR A 13 -9.15 28.10 -10.99
C THR A 13 -8.91 26.62 -10.75
N ASP A 14 -9.43 25.76 -11.62
CA ASP A 14 -9.25 24.30 -11.56
C ASP A 14 -7.76 23.92 -11.73
N LEU A 15 -6.99 24.64 -12.55
CA LEU A 15 -5.54 24.48 -12.71
C LEU A 15 -4.77 24.91 -11.47
N ALA A 16 -5.16 26.01 -10.83
CA ALA A 16 -4.56 26.46 -9.56
C ALA A 16 -4.86 25.47 -8.41
N ASP A 17 -6.05 24.88 -8.42
CA ASP A 17 -6.42 23.81 -7.49
C ASP A 17 -5.63 22.52 -7.76
N LEU A 18 -5.30 22.22 -9.03
CA LEU A 18 -4.44 21.08 -9.40
C LEU A 18 -2.95 21.33 -9.12
N GLU A 19 -2.47 22.56 -9.24
CA GLU A 19 -1.09 22.94 -8.88
C GLU A 19 -0.87 22.99 -7.36
N SER A 20 -1.93 23.24 -6.58
CA SER A 20 -1.91 23.25 -5.11
C SER A 20 -2.19 21.90 -4.47
N VAL A 21 -2.51 20.87 -5.26
CA VAL A 21 -2.29 19.48 -4.84
C VAL A 21 -0.78 19.27 -4.84
N GLU A 22 -0.12 19.65 -3.74
CA GLU A 22 1.18 19.09 -3.41
C GLU A 22 1.10 17.60 -3.69
N LEU A 23 1.91 17.13 -4.63
CA LEU A 23 2.07 15.74 -5.00
C LEU A 23 2.52 14.99 -3.73
N TYR A 24 1.58 14.62 -2.86
CA TYR A 24 1.84 13.95 -1.60
C TYR A 24 2.68 12.71 -1.92
N GLY A 25 3.96 12.81 -1.60
CA GLY A 25 5.03 12.07 -2.25
C GLY A 25 4.84 10.57 -2.16
N ALA A 26 4.54 9.93 -3.29
CA ALA A 26 4.69 8.49 -3.43
C ALA A 26 6.19 8.17 -3.43
N THR A 27 6.77 7.95 -2.25
CA THR A 27 8.15 7.51 -2.12
C THR A 27 8.22 5.99 -2.33
N SER A 28 9.01 5.55 -3.30
CA SER A 28 9.36 4.14 -3.46
C SER A 28 10.41 3.76 -2.40
N MET A 29 10.09 2.76 -1.58
CA MET A 29 10.94 2.28 -0.49
C MET A 29 11.09 0.77 -0.59
N LEU A 30 12.30 0.27 -0.31
CA LEU A 30 12.54 -1.16 -0.14
C LEU A 30 12.44 -1.51 1.35
N TYR A 31 11.57 -2.47 1.65
CA TYR A 31 11.44 -3.02 2.99
C TYR A 31 11.85 -4.48 2.99
N GLU A 32 12.71 -4.84 3.95
CA GLU A 32 12.94 -6.25 4.26
C GLU A 32 11.70 -6.84 4.93
N LEU A 33 11.49 -8.16 4.79
CA LEU A 33 10.36 -8.83 5.44
C LEU A 33 10.43 -8.70 6.96
N ASP A 34 11.62 -8.74 7.56
CA ASP A 34 11.81 -8.52 9.00
C ASP A 34 11.34 -7.11 9.43
N GLN A 35 11.60 -6.08 8.63
CA GLN A 35 11.14 -4.73 8.95
C GLN A 35 9.62 -4.66 8.98
N LEU A 36 8.95 -5.24 7.98
CA LEU A 36 7.48 -5.32 7.94
C LEU A 36 6.94 -6.16 9.11
N ALA A 37 7.59 -7.27 9.46
CA ALA A 37 7.23 -8.11 10.58
C ALA A 37 7.35 -7.36 11.91
N ASN A 38 8.44 -6.63 12.12
CA ASN A 38 8.65 -5.78 13.29
C ASN A 38 7.61 -4.65 13.37
N MET A 39 7.26 -4.02 12.25
CA MET A 39 6.18 -3.02 12.21
C MET A 39 4.84 -3.65 12.57
N PHE A 40 4.55 -4.85 12.08
CA PHE A 40 3.32 -5.58 12.41
C PHE A 40 3.25 -5.96 13.90
N ARG A 41 4.32 -6.57 14.46
CA ARG A 41 4.40 -6.94 15.89
C ARG A 41 4.23 -5.73 16.81
N ARG A 42 4.77 -4.57 16.42
CA ARG A 42 4.66 -3.30 17.17
C ARG A 42 3.33 -2.57 16.98
N GLY A 43 2.38 -3.14 16.22
CA GLY A 43 1.10 -2.49 15.91
C GLY A 43 1.22 -1.24 15.04
N ARG A 44 2.35 -1.08 14.32
CA ARG A 44 2.62 0.06 13.42
C ARG A 44 2.21 -0.20 11.98
N LEU A 45 1.90 -1.44 11.62
CA LEU A 45 1.40 -1.84 10.30
C LEU A 45 -0.02 -2.41 10.45
N HIS A 46 -1.01 -1.66 10.00
CA HIS A 46 -2.41 -2.07 10.05
C HIS A 46 -2.81 -2.78 8.75
N LEU A 47 -3.05 -4.09 8.86
CA LEU A 47 -3.47 -4.94 7.75
C LEU A 47 -5.00 -4.97 7.55
N ALA A 48 -5.79 -4.52 8.52
CA ALA A 48 -7.25 -4.64 8.48
C ALA A 48 -7.98 -3.31 8.73
N PRO A 49 -7.77 -2.28 7.88
CA PRO A 49 -8.58 -1.09 7.97
C PRO A 49 -10.05 -1.40 7.62
N LYS A 50 -11.00 -0.74 8.30
CA LYS A 50 -12.46 -1.05 8.24
C LYS A 50 -13.05 -1.06 6.83
N TYR A 51 -12.46 -0.30 5.90
CA TYR A 51 -12.93 -0.18 4.51
C TYR A 51 -12.47 -1.34 3.60
N GLN A 52 -11.60 -2.23 4.06
CA GLN A 52 -11.12 -3.35 3.26
C GLN A 52 -11.81 -4.68 3.57
N ARG A 53 -11.98 -5.52 2.54
CA ARG A 53 -12.45 -6.91 2.69
C ARG A 53 -11.54 -7.73 3.61
N GLY A 54 -12.04 -8.85 4.14
CA GLY A 54 -11.21 -9.82 4.86
C GLY A 54 -10.09 -10.44 4.00
N TYR A 55 -9.35 -11.37 4.59
CA TYR A 55 -8.47 -12.25 3.81
C TYR A 55 -9.32 -13.20 2.97
N VAL A 56 -9.09 -13.27 1.66
CA VAL A 56 -9.93 -14.03 0.70
C VAL A 56 -9.11 -14.85 -0.29
N TRP A 57 -7.80 -14.86 -0.16
CA TRP A 57 -6.97 -15.79 -0.92
C TRP A 57 -7.15 -17.21 -0.38
N ASP A 58 -7.28 -18.15 -1.30
CA ASP A 58 -7.22 -19.57 -0.98
C ASP A 58 -5.76 -19.99 -0.82
N VAL A 59 -5.55 -21.18 -0.27
CA VAL A 59 -4.21 -21.75 -0.06
C VAL A 59 -3.44 -21.79 -1.38
N ALA A 60 -4.10 -22.10 -2.50
CA ALA A 60 -3.45 -22.17 -3.80
C ALA A 60 -2.87 -20.81 -4.26
N ARG A 61 -3.61 -19.70 -4.12
CA ARG A 61 -3.10 -18.35 -4.43
C ARG A 61 -1.98 -17.94 -3.47
N ALA A 62 -2.15 -18.21 -2.18
CA ALA A 62 -1.14 -17.90 -1.17
C ALA A 62 0.18 -18.63 -1.46
N SER A 63 0.13 -19.94 -1.68
CA SER A 63 1.31 -20.75 -1.99
C SER A 63 2.01 -20.30 -3.27
N ARG A 64 1.26 -19.93 -4.33
CA ARG A 64 1.86 -19.40 -5.56
C ARG A 64 2.67 -18.13 -5.32
N LEU A 65 2.19 -17.22 -4.46
CA LEU A 65 2.97 -16.04 -4.11
C LEU A 65 4.28 -16.41 -3.41
N ILE A 66 4.23 -17.33 -2.43
CA ILE A 66 5.43 -17.78 -1.70
C ILE A 66 6.44 -18.40 -2.66
N VAL A 67 6.01 -19.32 -3.51
CA VAL A 67 6.89 -19.94 -4.54
C VAL A 67 7.46 -18.88 -5.48
N THR A 68 6.67 -17.90 -5.89
CA THR A 68 7.14 -16.79 -6.75
C THR A 68 8.27 -16.01 -6.08
N ALA A 69 8.11 -15.66 -4.81
CA ALA A 69 9.12 -14.95 -4.03
C ALA A 69 10.40 -15.80 -3.84
N LEU A 70 10.26 -17.09 -3.51
CA LEU A 70 11.40 -18.01 -3.35
C LEU A 70 12.15 -18.27 -4.66
N CYS A 71 11.46 -18.21 -5.80
CA CYS A 71 12.07 -18.28 -7.13
C CYS A 71 12.70 -16.96 -7.59
N ASN A 72 12.82 -15.96 -6.71
CA ASN A 72 13.38 -14.64 -6.99
C ASN A 72 12.67 -13.92 -8.16
N ARG A 73 11.36 -14.15 -8.32
CA ARG A 73 10.54 -13.47 -9.32
C ARG A 73 9.92 -12.22 -8.73
N PHE A 74 9.62 -11.26 -9.61
CA PHE A 74 8.99 -10.00 -9.22
C PHE A 74 7.66 -10.23 -8.48
N VAL A 75 7.54 -9.63 -7.31
CA VAL A 75 6.28 -9.49 -6.57
C VAL A 75 5.87 -8.03 -6.70
N PRO A 76 4.67 -7.73 -7.22
CA PRO A 76 4.27 -6.35 -7.36
C PRO A 76 4.18 -5.67 -5.99
N GLY A 77 4.60 -4.40 -5.93
CA GLY A 77 4.77 -3.65 -4.69
C GLY A 77 3.48 -3.49 -3.87
N ILE A 78 3.63 -3.09 -2.62
CA ILE A 78 2.53 -2.77 -1.70
C ILE A 78 2.44 -1.26 -1.55
N VAL A 79 1.22 -0.74 -1.33
CA VAL A 79 1.01 0.69 -1.09
C VAL A 79 0.69 0.89 0.38
N LEU A 80 1.46 1.77 1.03
CA LEU A 80 1.29 2.13 2.42
C LEU A 80 0.83 3.59 2.51
N HIS A 81 -0.11 3.85 3.41
CA HIS A 81 -0.55 5.19 3.78
C HIS A 81 -0.17 5.46 5.23
N GLU A 82 0.68 6.47 5.44
CA GLU A 82 1.09 6.88 6.78
C GLU A 82 -0.02 7.71 7.43
N LYS A 83 -0.70 7.15 8.44
CA LYS A 83 -1.76 7.85 9.18
C LYS A 83 -1.22 8.87 10.17
N LYS A 84 -0.14 8.49 10.85
CA LYS A 84 0.60 9.26 11.86
C LYS A 84 2.04 8.83 11.76
N LYS A 85 2.98 9.67 12.18
CA LYS A 85 4.42 9.38 12.13
C LYS A 85 4.74 7.95 12.57
N GLY A 86 5.18 7.11 11.63
CA GLY A 86 5.56 5.71 11.85
C GLY A 86 4.40 4.70 11.99
N ASN A 87 3.16 5.06 11.68
CA ASN A 87 1.99 4.17 11.65
C ASN A 87 1.39 4.13 10.25
N TYR A 88 1.30 2.94 9.68
CA TYR A 88 0.96 2.71 8.29
C TYR A 88 -0.28 1.84 8.15
N ASP A 89 -1.20 2.26 7.31
CA ASP A 89 -2.28 1.44 6.78
C ASP A 89 -1.86 0.88 5.42
N VAL A 90 -2.10 -0.41 5.19
CA VAL A 90 -1.91 -1.00 3.86
C VAL A 90 -3.10 -0.60 2.99
N VAL A 91 -2.87 0.14 1.90
CA VAL A 91 -3.89 0.58 0.94
C VAL A 91 -4.09 -0.46 -0.16
N ASP A 92 -2.99 -0.93 -0.76
CA ASP A 92 -2.98 -2.01 -1.76
C ASP A 92 -2.02 -3.12 -1.34
N GLY A 93 -2.33 -4.34 -1.77
CA GLY A 93 -1.46 -5.49 -1.56
C GLY A 93 -1.65 -6.20 -0.24
N LYS A 94 -2.75 -5.92 0.49
CA LYS A 94 -3.05 -6.59 1.77
C LYS A 94 -2.87 -8.11 1.70
N GLN A 95 -3.50 -8.79 0.74
CA GLN A 95 -3.42 -10.25 0.66
C GLN A 95 -1.98 -10.74 0.45
N ARG A 96 -1.17 -9.98 -0.29
CA ARG A 96 0.26 -10.28 -0.51
C ARG A 96 1.04 -10.14 0.78
N VAL A 97 0.98 -8.98 1.43
CA VAL A 97 1.74 -8.73 2.66
C VAL A 97 1.29 -9.64 3.80
N THR A 98 -0.01 -9.91 3.94
CA THR A 98 -0.52 -10.88 4.93
C THR A 98 0.04 -12.28 4.68
N THR A 99 0.08 -12.73 3.42
CA THR A 99 0.61 -14.05 3.06
C THR A 99 2.11 -14.15 3.35
N LEU A 100 2.88 -13.14 2.94
CA LEU A 100 4.33 -13.09 3.16
C LEU A 100 4.68 -13.03 4.65
N LEU A 101 3.99 -12.19 5.42
CA LEU A 101 4.18 -12.09 6.87
C LEU A 101 3.80 -13.38 7.58
N ALA A 102 2.67 -14.01 7.21
CA ALA A 102 2.26 -15.27 7.81
C ALA A 102 3.31 -16.38 7.58
N PHE A 103 3.85 -16.48 6.35
CA PHE A 103 4.91 -17.44 6.04
C PHE A 103 6.20 -17.15 6.82
N TYR A 104 6.61 -15.89 6.89
CA TYR A 104 7.82 -15.48 7.59
C TYR A 104 7.73 -15.71 9.11
N LEU A 105 6.66 -15.24 9.75
CA LEU A 105 6.44 -15.36 11.19
C LEU A 105 6.30 -16.83 11.63
N TYR A 106 5.62 -17.65 10.84
CA TYR A 106 5.50 -19.08 11.13
C TYR A 106 6.85 -19.83 11.09
N GLY A 107 7.84 -19.31 10.34
CA GLY A 107 9.18 -19.87 10.28
C GLY A 107 10.07 -19.49 11.46
N GLU A 108 9.84 -18.34 12.10
CA GLU A 108 10.61 -17.90 13.28
C GLU A 108 10.23 -18.63 14.57
N ASP A 109 8.97 -19.05 14.70
CA ASP A 109 8.48 -19.77 15.88
C ASP A 109 8.98 -21.23 15.97
N ARG A 110 9.87 -21.67 15.06
CA ARG A 110 10.45 -23.02 15.00
C ARG A 110 11.96 -23.01 15.14
#